data_AF-A0A8T6PB63-F1
#
_entry.id   AF-A0A8T6PB63-F1
#
_cell.length_a   1.000
_cell.length_b   1.000
_cell.length_c   1.000
_cell.angle_alpha   90.00
_cell.angle_beta   90.00
_cell.angle_gamma   90.00
#
_symmetry.space_group_name_H-M   'P 1'
#
loop_
_entity.id
_entity.type
_entity.pdbx_description
1 polymer ?
#
loop_
_entity_poly.entity_id
_entity_poly.type
_entity_poly.pdbx_seq_one_letter_code
_entity_poly.pdbx_strand_id
1 'polypeptide(L)'
;MRTYVMTGIVALALGIGLGLYLGWIQFPVEYEDSRMCQLDEQYQEDYTLMVARGYQVDGNLDAAIARLRPLRVAEVEACNDSRPYKINNIPDWVEYLAEQYISEGRDPVQIRDLVALAAGFERVTPAMESFLPQNSPVETPR
;
A
#
# COMPACT_ATOMS: atom_id res chain seq x y z
N MET A 1 -39.40 28.64 39.32
CA MET A 1 -39.05 28.17 37.96
C MET A 1 -37.74 28.78 37.44
N ARG A 2 -37.50 30.10 37.52
CA ARG A 2 -36.29 30.76 36.99
C ARG A 2 -34.94 30.22 37.53
N THR A 3 -34.89 29.87 38.81
CA THR A 3 -33.65 29.41 39.47
C THR A 3 -33.23 27.99 39.08
N TYR A 4 -34.20 27.09 38.85
CA TYR A 4 -33.93 25.72 38.41
C TYR A 4 -33.38 25.64 36.98
N VAL A 5 -33.82 26.55 36.11
CA VAL A 5 -33.29 26.67 34.76
C VAL A 5 -31.83 27.15 34.79
N MET A 6 -31.50 28.12 35.65
CA MET A 6 -30.10 28.56 35.81
C MET A 6 -29.19 27.46 36.31
N THR A 7 -29.62 26.68 37.32
CA THR A 7 -28.80 25.56 37.82
C THR A 7 -28.59 24.47 36.77
N GLY A 8 -29.61 24.21 35.93
CA GLY A 8 -29.50 23.26 34.83
C GLY A 8 -28.48 23.70 33.78
N ILE A 9 -28.49 24.99 33.40
CA ILE A 9 -27.53 25.55 32.45
C ILE A 9 -26.09 25.48 33.00
N VAL A 10 -25.90 25.78 34.30
CA VAL A 10 -24.57 25.71 34.93
C VAL A 10 -24.07 24.27 34.99
N ALA A 11 -24.92 23.31 35.37
CA ALA A 11 -24.55 21.90 35.39
C ALA A 11 -24.18 21.38 33.99
N LEU A 12 -24.91 21.81 32.96
CA LEU A 12 -24.64 21.44 31.57
C LEU A 12 -23.34 22.07 31.06
N ALA A 13 -23.09 23.35 31.35
CA ALA A 13 -21.84 24.02 31.01
C ALA A 13 -20.63 23.35 31.68
N LEU A 14 -20.77 22.93 32.94
CA LEU A 14 -19.73 22.18 33.66
C LEU A 14 -19.50 20.80 33.04
N GLY A 15 -20.56 20.06 32.69
CA GLY A 15 -20.44 18.76 32.04
C GLY A 15 -19.75 18.85 30.68
N ILE A 16 -20.12 19.84 29.85
CA ILE A 16 -19.46 20.09 28.56
C ILE A 16 -18.01 20.49 28.77
N GLY A 17 -17.74 21.43 29.68
CA GLY A 17 -16.39 21.90 29.96
C GLY A 17 -15.46 20.78 30.42
N LEU A 18 -15.93 19.91 31.31
CA LEU A 18 -15.18 18.74 31.76
C LEU A 18 -14.99 17.71 30.64
N GLY A 19 -16.02 17.44 29.84
CA GLY A 19 -15.93 16.52 28.70
C GLY A 19 -14.92 16.99 27.64
N LEU A 20 -14.93 18.28 27.31
CA LEU A 20 -13.96 18.88 26.38
C LEU A 20 -12.55 18.87 26.96
N TYR A 21 -12.39 19.23 28.23
CA TYR A 21 -11.10 19.25 28.90
C TYR A 21 -10.47 17.85 28.90
N LEU A 22 -11.23 16.83 29.31
CA LEU A 22 -10.76 15.45 29.32
C LEU A 22 -10.48 14.94 27.90
N GLY A 23 -11.37 15.22 26.94
CA GLY A 23 -11.23 14.76 25.56
C GLY A 23 -10.09 15.40 24.78
N TRP A 24 -9.71 16.65 25.08
CA TRP A 24 -8.73 17.39 24.28
C TRP A 24 -7.34 17.51 24.95
N ILE A 25 -7.29 17.56 26.28
CA ILE A 25 -6.03 17.78 27.01
C ILE A 25 -5.51 16.49 27.64
N GLN A 26 -6.38 15.64 28.17
CA GLN A 26 -5.96 14.42 28.85
C GLN A 26 -5.73 13.25 27.88
N PHE A 27 -6.46 13.21 26.77
CA PHE A 27 -6.34 12.20 25.72
C PHE A 27 -6.12 12.85 24.36
N PRO A 28 -4.94 13.41 24.07
CA PRO A 28 -4.65 13.88 22.73
C PRO A 28 -4.83 12.72 21.74
N VAL A 29 -5.55 12.97 20.65
CA VAL A 29 -5.54 12.04 19.51
C VAL A 29 -4.13 12.08 18.93
N GLU A 30 -3.40 11.00 19.11
CA GLU A 30 -2.18 10.75 18.34
C GLU A 30 -2.63 10.27 16.96
N TYR A 31 -2.50 11.17 15.98
CA TYR A 31 -2.57 10.76 14.59
C TYR A 31 -1.29 9.98 14.28
N GLU A 32 -1.33 8.67 14.46
CA GLU A 32 -0.33 7.77 13.89
C GLU A 32 -0.39 7.93 12.36
N ASP A 33 0.65 8.54 11.80
CA ASP A 33 0.81 8.64 10.34
C ASP A 33 0.77 7.23 9.75
N SER A 34 -0.35 6.89 9.10
CA SER A 34 -0.52 5.59 8.46
C SER A 34 0.38 5.52 7.23
N ARG A 35 1.41 4.67 7.29
CA ARG A 35 2.39 4.51 6.20
C ARG A 35 2.02 3.33 5.31
N MET A 36 2.31 3.45 4.02
CA MET A 36 2.08 2.36 3.06
C MET A 36 2.83 1.08 3.43
N CYS A 37 4.03 1.18 4.01
CA CYS A 37 4.78 0.00 4.48
C CYS A 37 4.18 -0.69 5.72
N GLN A 38 3.19 -0.09 6.39
CA GLN A 38 2.46 -0.69 7.52
C GLN A 38 1.19 -1.44 7.08
N LEU A 39 0.81 -1.37 5.80
CA LEU A 39 -0.29 -2.20 5.29
C LEU A 39 0.00 -3.67 5.57
N ASP A 40 -1.05 -4.45 5.87
CA ASP A 40 -0.99 -5.90 5.87
C ASP A 40 -0.41 -6.40 4.53
N GLU A 41 0.31 -7.53 4.58
CA GLU A 41 0.96 -8.13 3.42
C GLU A 41 -0.01 -8.27 2.24
N GLN A 42 -1.23 -8.76 2.47
CA GLN A 42 -2.22 -8.94 1.42
C GLN A 42 -2.57 -7.61 0.72
N TYR A 43 -2.66 -6.51 1.45
CA TYR A 43 -2.95 -5.20 0.84
C TYR A 43 -1.75 -4.62 0.10
N GLN A 44 -0.52 -4.97 0.50
CA GLN A 44 0.68 -4.59 -0.26
C GLN A 44 0.77 -5.35 -1.58
N GLU A 45 0.39 -6.63 -1.58
CA GLU A 45 0.24 -7.43 -2.80
C GLU A 45 -0.84 -6.85 -3.72
N ASP A 46 -2.04 -6.61 -3.19
CA ASP A 46 -3.16 -6.04 -3.95
C ASP A 46 -2.78 -4.68 -4.56
N TYR A 47 -2.08 -3.83 -3.80
CA TYR A 47 -1.55 -2.57 -4.32
C TYR A 47 -0.53 -2.79 -5.43
N THR A 48 0.37 -3.76 -5.27
CA THR A 48 1.37 -4.09 -6.30
C THR A 48 0.72 -4.58 -7.59
N LEU A 49 -0.33 -5.40 -7.49
CA LEU A 49 -1.14 -5.83 -8.63
C LEU A 49 -1.81 -4.65 -9.35
N MET A 50 -2.39 -3.70 -8.60
CA MET A 50 -2.99 -2.50 -9.20
C MET A 50 -1.96 -1.67 -9.95
N VAL A 51 -0.74 -1.52 -9.41
CA VAL A 51 0.35 -0.80 -10.09
C VAL A 51 0.85 -1.57 -11.32
N ALA A 52 0.99 -2.90 -11.23
CA ALA A 52 1.41 -3.75 -12.33
C ALA A 52 0.43 -3.69 -13.51
N ARG A 53 -0.87 -3.74 -13.22
CA ARG A 53 -1.91 -3.52 -14.23
C ARG A 53 -1.87 -2.12 -14.84
N GLY A 54 -1.64 -1.10 -14.02
CA GLY A 54 -1.45 0.27 -14.50
C GLY A 54 -0.27 0.38 -15.47
N TYR A 55 0.85 -0.28 -15.14
CA TYR A 55 2.04 -0.36 -15.99
C TYR A 55 1.75 -1.02 -17.35
N GLN A 56 0.96 -2.09 -17.40
CA GLN A 56 0.59 -2.68 -18.69
C GLN A 56 -0.18 -1.73 -19.61
N VAL A 57 -0.93 -0.78 -19.03
CA VAL A 57 -1.72 0.20 -19.79
C VAL A 57 -0.87 1.40 -20.20
N ASP A 58 -0.05 1.93 -19.30
CA ASP A 58 0.71 3.17 -19.54
C ASP A 58 2.15 2.95 -20.04
N GLY A 59 2.71 1.74 -19.89
CA GLY A 59 4.08 1.39 -20.25
C GLY A 59 5.16 2.14 -19.45
N ASN A 60 4.78 2.86 -18.39
CA ASN A 60 5.65 3.80 -17.70
C ASN A 60 6.26 3.19 -16.44
N LEU A 61 7.47 2.66 -16.60
CA LEU A 61 8.20 2.01 -15.51
C LEU A 61 8.54 2.98 -14.37
N ASP A 62 8.94 4.21 -14.68
CA ASP A 62 9.28 5.22 -13.67
C ASP A 62 8.08 5.57 -12.79
N ALA A 63 6.89 5.63 -13.40
CA ALA A 63 5.65 5.87 -12.66
C ALA A 63 5.28 4.67 -11.79
N ALA A 64 5.49 3.44 -12.25
CA ALA A 64 5.29 2.24 -11.44
C ALA A 64 6.24 2.21 -10.23
N ILE A 65 7.53 2.50 -10.43
CA ILE A 65 8.52 2.61 -9.34
C ILE A 65 8.11 3.69 -8.36
N ALA A 66 7.72 4.87 -8.84
CA ALA A 66 7.32 5.99 -7.99
C ALA A 66 6.12 5.62 -7.10
N ARG A 67 5.16 4.86 -7.64
CA ARG A 67 3.98 4.37 -6.92
C ARG A 67 4.33 3.30 -5.89
N LEU A 68 5.23 2.37 -6.20
CA LEU A 68 5.63 1.29 -5.28
C LEU A 68 6.64 1.73 -4.22
N ARG A 69 7.39 2.81 -4.46
CA ARG A 69 8.42 3.34 -3.55
C ARG A 69 7.99 3.46 -2.07
N PRO A 70 6.77 3.91 -1.73
CA PRO A 70 6.30 4.02 -0.35
C PRO A 70 6.14 2.67 0.38
N LEU A 71 6.09 1.54 -0.34
CA LEU A 71 6.08 0.20 0.27
C LEU A 71 7.44 -0.19 0.86
N ARG A 72 8.53 0.48 0.47
CA ARG A 72 9.87 0.12 0.94
C ARG A 72 10.02 0.32 2.44
N VAL A 73 10.64 -0.67 3.08
CA VAL A 73 10.83 -0.76 4.52
C VAL A 73 12.20 -0.27 4.98
N ALA A 74 13.16 -0.12 4.05
CA ALA A 74 14.60 -0.16 4.29
C ALA A 74 15.17 0.70 5.44
N GLU A 75 14.47 1.74 5.91
CA GLU A 75 14.95 2.63 6.98
C GLU A 75 13.84 3.10 7.95
N VAL A 76 12.63 2.55 7.86
CA VAL A 76 11.49 3.02 8.66
C VAL A 76 11.24 2.05 9.82
N GLU A 77 11.62 2.46 11.03
CA GLU A 77 11.43 1.66 12.26
C GLU A 77 9.96 1.24 12.47
N ALA A 78 9.02 2.14 12.18
CA ALA A 78 7.58 1.87 12.23
C ALA A 78 7.11 0.80 11.23
N CYS A 79 7.94 0.43 10.25
CA CYS A 79 7.69 -0.62 9.26
C CYS A 79 8.57 -1.86 9.50
N ASN A 80 9.28 -1.94 10.62
CA ASN A 80 10.01 -3.13 11.06
C ASN A 80 9.03 -4.20 11.57
N ASP A 81 8.23 -4.72 10.65
CA ASP A 81 7.31 -5.83 10.88
C ASP A 81 8.09 -7.16 10.93
N SER A 82 7.52 -8.15 11.63
CA SER A 82 8.00 -9.53 11.76
C SER A 82 7.73 -10.39 10.52
N ARG A 83 7.30 -9.78 9.40
CA ARG A 83 7.05 -10.48 8.14
C ARG A 83 8.29 -11.21 7.62
N PRO A 84 8.10 -12.35 6.95
CA PRO A 84 9.20 -13.15 6.42
C PRO A 84 9.95 -12.44 5.28
N TYR A 85 9.25 -11.64 4.48
CA TYR A 85 9.84 -10.87 3.38
C TYR A 85 9.79 -9.36 3.65
N LYS A 86 10.93 -8.69 3.55
CA LYS A 86 11.05 -7.23 3.70
C LYS A 86 11.25 -6.56 2.35
N ILE A 87 10.36 -5.66 1.98
CA ILE A 87 10.43 -4.89 0.72
C ILE A 87 11.55 -3.86 0.83
N ASN A 88 12.78 -4.25 0.53
CA ASN A 88 13.94 -3.33 0.51
C ASN A 88 14.15 -2.73 -0.89
N ASN A 89 13.85 -3.53 -1.90
CA ASN A 89 14.04 -3.22 -3.31
C ASN A 89 12.76 -3.61 -4.08
N ILE A 90 12.25 -2.68 -4.90
CA ILE A 90 10.98 -2.86 -5.60
C ILE A 90 11.09 -3.94 -6.70
N PRO A 91 12.10 -3.90 -7.60
CA PRO A 91 12.37 -4.99 -8.52
C PRO A 91 12.39 -6.38 -7.88
N ASP A 92 13.13 -6.56 -6.77
CA ASP A 92 13.24 -7.86 -6.08
C ASP A 92 11.90 -8.30 -5.48
N TRP A 93 11.10 -7.36 -4.97
CA TRP A 93 9.76 -7.62 -4.46
C TRP A 93 8.80 -8.10 -5.55
N VAL A 94 8.80 -7.43 -6.72
CA VAL A 94 7.94 -7.80 -7.83
C VAL A 94 8.35 -9.15 -8.42
N GLU A 95 9.65 -9.43 -8.50
CA GLU A 95 10.17 -10.73 -8.89
C GLU A 95 9.66 -11.84 -7.95
N TYR A 96 9.86 -11.66 -6.63
CA TYR A 96 9.38 -12.59 -5.61
C TYR A 96 7.87 -12.83 -5.68
N LEU A 97 7.09 -11.75 -5.74
CA LEU A 97 5.64 -11.82 -5.77
C LEU A 97 5.12 -12.54 -7.01
N ALA A 98 5.74 -12.31 -8.17
CA ALA A 98 5.41 -13.01 -9.40
C ALA A 98 5.67 -14.51 -9.29
N GLU A 99 6.83 -14.92 -8.76
CA GLU A 99 7.14 -16.34 -8.54
C GLU A 99 6.19 -16.99 -7.54
N GLN A 100 5.89 -16.30 -6.44
CA GLN A 100 4.94 -16.77 -5.45
C GLN A 100 3.58 -17.01 -6.09
N TYR A 101 3.05 -16.06 -6.86
CA TYR A 101 1.74 -16.19 -7.51
C TYR A 101 1.71 -17.33 -8.54
N ILE A 102 2.81 -17.56 -9.26
CA ILE A 102 2.97 -18.71 -10.15
C ILE A 102 2.93 -20.02 -9.35
N SER A 103 3.69 -20.10 -8.25
CA SER A 103 3.78 -21.30 -7.42
C SER A 103 2.45 -21.65 -6.74
N GLU A 104 1.69 -20.63 -6.34
CA GLU A 104 0.37 -20.78 -5.72
C GLU A 104 -0.73 -21.06 -6.74
N GLY A 105 -0.44 -20.95 -8.05
CA GLY A 105 -1.43 -21.14 -9.11
C GLY A 105 -2.55 -20.09 -9.07
N ARG A 106 -2.20 -18.83 -8.77
CA ARG A 106 -3.11 -17.69 -8.75
C ARG A 106 -3.65 -17.37 -10.15
N ASP A 107 -4.54 -16.36 -10.23
CA ASP A 107 -5.16 -15.93 -11.48
C ASP A 107 -4.11 -15.63 -12.57
N PRO A 108 -4.17 -16.28 -13.75
CA PRO A 108 -3.24 -16.05 -14.84
C PRO A 108 -3.15 -14.59 -15.31
N VAL A 109 -4.22 -13.81 -15.17
CA VAL A 109 -4.20 -12.38 -15.52
C VAL A 109 -3.30 -11.61 -14.55
N GLN A 110 -3.45 -11.85 -13.25
CA GLN A 110 -2.62 -11.23 -12.22
C GLN A 110 -1.14 -11.63 -12.37
N ILE A 111 -0.87 -12.90 -12.68
CA ILE A 111 0.48 -13.39 -12.96
C ILE A 111 1.09 -12.62 -14.15
N ARG A 112 0.35 -12.46 -15.26
CA ARG A 112 0.83 -11.70 -16.43
C ARG A 112 1.06 -10.23 -16.13
N ASP A 113 0.19 -9.61 -15.33
CA ASP A 113 0.35 -8.22 -14.87
C ASP A 113 1.70 -8.07 -14.14
N LEU A 114 1.98 -8.94 -13.16
CA LEU A 114 3.24 -8.94 -12.40
C LEU A 114 4.46 -9.29 -13.27
N VAL A 115 4.36 -10.30 -14.13
CA VAL A 115 5.45 -10.71 -15.02
C VAL A 115 5.82 -9.63 -16.02
N ALA A 116 4.85 -8.88 -16.54
CA ALA A 116 5.13 -7.73 -17.40
C ALA A 116 5.92 -6.64 -16.65
N LEU A 117 5.52 -6.34 -15.41
CA LEU A 117 6.24 -5.37 -14.58
C LEU A 117 7.66 -5.87 -14.23
N ALA A 118 7.81 -7.15 -13.90
CA ALA A 118 9.10 -7.79 -13.62
C ALA A 118 10.03 -7.76 -14.85
N ALA A 119 9.48 -8.03 -16.04
CA ALA A 119 10.18 -7.90 -17.31
C ALA A 119 10.62 -6.46 -17.58
N GLY A 120 9.78 -5.46 -17.24
CA GLY A 120 10.16 -4.05 -17.28
C GLY A 120 11.36 -3.72 -16.40
N PHE A 121 11.54 -4.42 -15.27
CA PHE A 121 12.72 -4.30 -14.40
C PHE A 121 13.92 -5.14 -14.85
N GLU A 122 13.84 -5.82 -15.99
CA GLU A 122 14.83 -6.81 -16.43
C GLU A 122 15.01 -7.96 -15.40
N ARG A 123 13.98 -8.23 -14.60
CA ARG A 123 13.92 -9.30 -13.59
C ARG A 123 12.96 -10.39 -14.04
N VAL A 124 13.41 -11.24 -14.96
CA VAL A 124 12.64 -12.37 -15.46
C VAL A 124 13.29 -13.66 -14.98
N THR A 125 12.52 -14.54 -14.34
CA THR A 125 12.99 -15.86 -13.93
C THR A 125 12.44 -16.95 -14.85
N PRO A 126 13.02 -18.18 -14.86
CA PRO A 126 12.55 -19.26 -15.73
C PRO A 126 11.07 -19.64 -15.53
N ALA A 127 10.53 -19.45 -14.32
CA ALA A 127 9.12 -19.70 -14.04
C ALA A 127 8.18 -18.76 -14.80
N MET A 128 8.65 -17.56 -15.14
CA MET A 128 7.87 -16.50 -15.79
C MET A 128 7.79 -16.63 -17.31
N GLU A 129 8.65 -17.44 -17.94
CA GLU A 129 8.77 -17.53 -19.40
C GLU A 129 7.45 -17.79 -20.11
N SER A 130 6.61 -18.66 -19.53
CA SER A 130 5.29 -19.00 -20.09
C SER A 130 4.24 -17.88 -19.98
N PHE A 131 4.49 -16.89 -19.14
CA PHE A 131 3.61 -15.76 -18.85
C PHE A 131 4.09 -14.45 -19.44
N LEU A 132 5.25 -14.44 -20.11
CA LEU A 132 5.71 -13.28 -20.85
C LEU A 132 4.68 -12.89 -21.92
N PRO A 133 4.44 -11.58 -22.12
CA PRO A 133 3.59 -11.13 -23.21
C PRO A 133 4.18 -11.62 -24.54
N GLN A 134 3.42 -12.43 -25.27
CA GLN A 134 3.83 -12.93 -26.59
C GLN A 134 3.82 -11.76 -27.58
N ASN A 135 4.96 -11.11 -27.79
CA ASN A 135 5.20 -10.01 -28.73
C ASN A 135 4.23 -8.81 -28.62
N SER A 136 4.71 -7.69 -28.09
CA SER A 136 4.33 -6.38 -28.60
C SER A 136 5.56 -5.80 -29.32
N PRO A 137 5.60 -5.77 -30.66
CA PRO A 137 6.49 -4.84 -31.33
C PRO A 137 6.15 -3.45 -30.80
N VAL A 138 7.15 -2.73 -30.29
CA VAL A 138 7.04 -1.29 -30.07
C VAL A 138 6.69 -0.68 -31.42
N GLU A 139 5.40 -0.42 -31.66
CA GLU A 139 4.96 0.30 -32.83
C GLU A 139 5.44 1.75 -32.64
N THR A 140 6.58 2.06 -33.24
CA THR A 140 7.19 3.39 -33.21
C THR A 140 6.24 4.33 -33.96
N PRO A 141 5.70 5.39 -33.34
CA PRO A 141 4.87 6.35 -34.07
C PRO A 141 5.71 7.00 -35.16
N ARG A 142 5.26 6.88 -36.41
CA ARG A 142 5.80 7.63 -37.56
C ARG A 142 5.18 9.02 -37.65
#